data_AF-A0ABD6IEH6-F1
#
_entry.id   AF-A0ABD6IEH6-F1
#
_cell.length_a   1.000
_cell.length_b   1.000
_cell.length_c   1.000
_cell.angle_alpha   90.00
_cell.angle_beta   90.00
_cell.angle_gamma   90.00
#
_symmetry.space_group_name_H-M   'P 1'
#
loop_
_entity.id
_entity.type
_entity.pdbx_description
1 polymer ?
#
loop_
_entity_poly.entity_id
_entity_poly.type
_entity_poly.pdbx_seq_one_letter_code
_entity_poly.pdbx_strand_id
1 'polypeptide(L)'
;MKTIVEKVYENLKNNEINHSMKILEDYISTSKARNKNSITKAFNYKNDDEWYTTREDVQFFIDNANIPKDKVIWCPFDVEDSNFVTVFKKNGYKVLHSHIWDQQDFYEYEPKEKWDIIISNPPFKGKHRLLARLLEFNKPWALIFGIQALNSEKFCHELQKFKRVQYVHLKRRMCFTKDHLNYDIKNLQRPSFASMWIANDLFDKDILVWNGVNYKKDGKEFF
;
A
#
# COMPACT_ATOMS: atom_id res chain seq x y z
N MET A 1 20.22 -8.54 11.25
CA MET A 1 21.14 -7.77 12.13
C MET A 1 22.38 -7.23 11.41
N LYS A 2 22.62 -7.56 10.13
CA LYS A 2 23.70 -6.98 9.31
C LYS A 2 23.40 -5.59 8.68
N THR A 3 22.22 -5.00 8.89
CA THR A 3 21.67 -4.02 7.92
C THR A 3 21.67 -2.54 8.32
N ILE A 4 21.99 -2.14 9.55
CA ILE A 4 22.05 -0.71 9.96
C ILE A 4 23.48 -0.23 10.15
N VAL A 5 24.34 -1.08 10.75
CA VAL A 5 25.75 -0.76 10.97
C VAL A 5 26.47 -0.53 9.63
N GLU A 6 26.19 -1.35 8.61
CA GLU A 6 26.77 -1.20 7.26
C GLU A 6 26.28 0.10 6.58
N LYS A 7 25.00 0.45 6.71
CA LYS A 7 24.43 1.69 6.14
C LYS A 7 25.00 2.95 6.81
N VAL A 8 25.09 2.96 8.14
CA VAL A 8 25.71 4.07 8.88
C VAL A 8 27.19 4.18 8.52
N TYR A 9 27.90 3.06 8.39
CA TYR A 9 29.31 3.04 8.02
C TYR A 9 29.57 3.64 6.62
N GLU A 10 28.77 3.27 5.62
CA GLU A 10 28.89 3.85 4.28
C GLU A 10 28.51 5.34 4.24
N ASN A 11 27.47 5.75 4.95
CA ASN A 11 27.10 7.18 5.04
C ASN A 11 28.21 8.01 5.72
N LEU A 12 28.88 7.46 6.73
CA LEU A 12 30.01 8.12 7.39
C LEU A 12 31.22 8.24 6.46
N LYS A 13 31.50 7.25 5.61
CA LYS A 13 32.55 7.37 4.57
C LYS A 13 32.25 8.51 3.58
N ASN A 14 30.97 8.73 3.29
CA ASN A 14 30.51 9.78 2.38
C ASN A 14 30.30 11.14 3.09
N ASN A 15 30.73 11.28 4.35
CA ASN A 15 30.58 12.49 5.16
C ASN A 15 29.11 12.92 5.42
N GLU A 16 28.16 12.00 5.29
CA GLU A 16 26.72 12.22 5.50
C GLU A 16 26.33 12.02 6.97
N ILE A 17 26.95 12.82 7.84
CA ILE A 17 26.85 12.68 9.30
C ILE A 17 25.41 12.88 9.79
N ASN A 18 24.71 13.91 9.28
CA ASN A 18 23.34 14.22 9.70
C ASN A 18 22.33 13.13 9.29
N HIS A 19 22.53 12.50 8.13
CA HIS A 19 21.68 11.41 7.65
C HIS A 19 21.90 10.14 8.49
N SER A 20 23.16 9.85 8.85
CA SER A 20 23.53 8.76 9.75
C SER A 20 22.94 8.94 11.14
N MET A 21 22.98 10.17 11.68
CA MET A 21 22.39 10.51 12.98
C MET A 21 20.88 10.26 12.99
N LYS A 22 20.17 10.68 11.95
CA LYS A 22 18.72 10.45 11.83
C LYS A 22 18.36 8.96 11.80
N ILE A 23 19.10 8.15 11.03
CA ILE A 23 18.91 6.69 10.98
C ILE A 23 19.10 6.04 12.36
N LEU A 24 20.11 6.48 13.10
CA LEU A 24 20.38 5.98 14.45
C LEU A 24 19.31 6.44 15.45
N GLU A 25 18.85 7.69 15.36
CA GLU A 25 17.77 8.22 16.20
C GLU A 25 16.46 7.45 15.98
N ASP A 26 16.10 7.16 14.73
CA ASP A 26 14.92 6.36 14.38
C ASP A 26 15.05 4.91 14.86
N TYR A 27 16.24 4.31 14.76
CA TYR A 27 16.47 2.98 15.31
C TYR A 27 16.40 2.94 16.85
N ILE A 28 16.96 3.96 17.51
CA ILE A 28 16.96 4.09 18.98
C ILE A 28 15.54 4.36 19.48
N SER A 29 14.76 5.20 18.81
CA SER A 29 13.37 5.48 19.17
C SER A 29 12.51 4.22 19.05
N THR A 30 12.68 3.46 17.98
CA THR A 30 11.94 2.22 17.71
C THR A 30 12.32 1.10 18.70
N SER A 31 13.60 0.99 19.07
CA SER A 31 14.07 0.01 20.07
C SER A 31 13.69 0.38 21.50
N LYS A 32 13.68 1.66 21.85
CA LYS A 32 13.15 2.15 23.15
C LYS A 32 11.64 1.95 23.25
N ALA A 33 10.90 2.13 22.16
CA ALA A 33 9.47 1.81 22.10
C ALA A 33 9.22 0.31 22.36
N ARG A 34 10.10 -0.58 21.88
CA ARG A 34 10.04 -2.02 22.19
C ARG A 34 10.31 -2.32 23.67
N ASN A 35 11.27 -1.64 24.31
CA ASN A 35 11.65 -1.88 25.71
C ASN A 35 10.73 -1.21 26.76
N LYS A 36 9.97 -0.16 26.40
CA LYS A 36 8.99 0.48 27.30
C LYS A 36 7.64 -0.25 27.37
N ASN A 37 7.46 -1.33 26.61
CA ASN A 37 6.25 -2.15 26.63
C ASN A 37 6.27 -3.20 27.75
N SER A 38 6.38 -2.77 29.00
CA SER A 38 5.98 -3.61 30.13
C SER A 38 4.46 -3.68 30.18
N ILE A 39 3.93 -4.75 29.58
CA ILE A 39 2.73 -5.53 29.95
C ILE A 39 1.36 -4.80 30.02
N THR A 40 1.26 -3.50 30.30
CA THR A 40 -0.02 -2.81 30.56
C THR A 40 -0.50 -1.94 29.40
N LYS A 41 0.38 -1.50 28.48
CA LYS A 41 -0.03 -0.90 27.19
C LYS A 41 -0.24 -1.93 26.07
N ALA A 42 0.30 -3.14 26.25
CA ALA A 42 0.14 -4.26 25.31
C ALA A 42 -1.32 -4.79 25.25
N PHE A 43 -2.15 -4.52 26.27
CA PHE A 43 -3.57 -4.90 26.25
C PHE A 43 -4.49 -3.89 25.53
N ASN A 44 -4.01 -2.67 25.22
CA ASN A 44 -4.78 -1.66 24.51
C ASN A 44 -4.44 -1.53 23.01
N TYR A 45 -3.46 -2.29 22.50
CA TYR A 45 -3.23 -2.49 21.05
C TYR A 45 -3.69 -3.89 20.62
N LYS A 46 -4.98 -4.16 20.76
CA LYS A 46 -5.64 -5.17 19.92
C LYS A 46 -5.73 -4.56 18.51
N ASN A 47 -5.10 -5.20 17.52
CA ASN A 47 -5.10 -4.90 16.07
C ASN A 47 -3.83 -4.21 15.53
N ASP A 48 -2.67 -4.83 15.71
CA ASP A 48 -1.53 -4.66 14.79
C ASP A 48 -1.82 -5.41 13.46
N ASP A 49 -2.89 -4.96 12.78
CA ASP A 49 -3.51 -5.52 11.58
C ASP A 49 -2.98 -4.87 10.28
N GLU A 50 -1.97 -3.99 10.35
CA GLU A 50 -1.40 -3.34 9.16
C GLU A 50 -0.51 -4.30 8.36
N TRP A 51 -0.87 -4.49 7.10
CA TRP A 51 -0.16 -5.31 6.13
C TRP A 51 0.15 -4.46 4.90
N TYR A 52 1.42 -4.21 4.66
CA TYR A 52 1.88 -3.40 3.54
C TYR A 52 2.00 -4.23 2.27
N THR A 53 1.60 -3.61 1.15
CA THR A 53 1.84 -4.14 -0.20
C THR A 53 3.31 -3.96 -0.55
N THR A 54 3.90 -4.94 -1.23
CA THR A 54 5.34 -4.90 -1.60
C THR A 54 5.60 -3.91 -2.74
N ARG A 55 6.85 -3.49 -2.91
CA ARG A 55 7.25 -2.60 -4.02
C ARG A 55 7.09 -3.31 -5.35
N GLU A 56 7.40 -4.61 -5.37
CA GLU A 56 7.27 -5.48 -6.53
C GLU A 56 5.82 -5.50 -7.04
N ASP A 57 4.85 -5.60 -6.14
CA ASP A 57 3.43 -5.61 -6.50
C ASP A 57 2.94 -4.26 -7.00
N VAL A 58 3.38 -3.16 -6.38
CA VAL A 58 3.04 -1.80 -6.84
C VAL A 58 3.63 -1.54 -8.22
N GLN A 59 4.91 -1.89 -8.43
CA GLN A 59 5.55 -1.76 -9.74
C GLN A 59 4.86 -2.62 -10.79
N PHE A 60 4.54 -3.88 -10.44
CA PHE A 60 3.80 -4.76 -11.35
C PHE A 60 2.45 -4.16 -11.74
N PHE A 61 1.73 -3.54 -10.80
CA PHE A 61 0.49 -2.83 -11.13
C PHE A 61 0.75 -1.69 -12.13
N ILE A 62 1.75 -0.83 -11.88
CA ILE A 62 2.10 0.29 -12.78
C ILE A 62 2.38 -0.20 -14.20
N ASP A 63 3.18 -1.27 -14.32
CA ASP A 63 3.59 -1.83 -15.62
C ASP A 63 2.42 -2.37 -16.45
N ASN A 64 1.30 -2.74 -15.80
CA ASN A 64 0.15 -3.37 -16.45
C ASN A 64 -1.07 -2.44 -16.56
N ALA A 65 -1.18 -1.43 -15.69
CA ALA A 65 -2.38 -0.60 -15.57
C ALA A 65 -2.45 0.55 -16.59
N ASN A 66 -1.33 0.91 -17.23
CA ASN A 66 -1.25 1.99 -18.23
C ASN A 66 -1.84 3.34 -17.76
N ILE A 67 -1.64 3.69 -16.49
CA ILE A 67 -2.14 4.95 -15.94
C ILE A 67 -1.42 6.14 -16.62
N PRO A 68 -2.15 7.11 -17.21
CA PRO A 68 -1.54 8.27 -17.85
C PRO A 68 -0.74 9.12 -16.84
N LYS A 69 0.42 9.63 -17.26
CA LYS A 69 1.37 10.37 -16.38
C LYS A 69 0.88 11.77 -15.98
N ASP A 70 -0.09 12.32 -16.70
CA ASP A 70 -0.71 13.61 -16.39
C ASP A 70 -1.73 13.51 -15.24
N LYS A 71 -2.14 12.30 -14.84
CA LYS A 71 -3.06 12.07 -13.72
C LYS A 71 -2.37 12.27 -12.38
N VAL A 72 -3.09 12.89 -11.45
CA VAL A 72 -2.71 12.97 -10.04
C VAL A 72 -3.35 11.81 -9.29
N ILE A 73 -2.51 10.92 -8.75
CA ILE A 73 -2.92 9.76 -7.97
C ILE A 73 -3.06 10.16 -6.50
N TRP A 74 -4.18 9.83 -5.88
CA TRP A 74 -4.34 9.91 -4.43
C TRP A 74 -4.24 8.51 -3.81
N CYS A 75 -3.32 8.37 -2.85
CA CYS A 75 -3.11 7.17 -2.04
C CYS A 75 -3.68 7.44 -0.62
N PRO A 76 -4.97 7.18 -0.36
CA PRO A 76 -5.66 7.69 0.83
C PRO A 76 -5.41 6.91 2.12
N PHE A 77 -4.66 5.82 2.06
CA PHE A 77 -4.37 4.93 3.18
C PHE A 77 -2.86 4.80 3.41
N ASP A 78 -2.11 5.81 3.00
CA ASP A 78 -0.67 5.73 2.86
C ASP A 78 0.03 6.92 3.52
N VAL A 79 1.07 6.61 4.28
CA VAL A 79 2.08 7.57 4.73
C VAL A 79 3.04 7.92 3.60
N GLU A 80 3.81 9.00 3.75
CA GLU A 80 4.69 9.52 2.69
C GLU A 80 5.71 8.49 2.18
N ASP A 81 6.22 7.63 3.06
CA ASP A 81 7.24 6.62 2.79
C ASP A 81 6.65 5.25 2.41
N SER A 82 5.32 5.14 2.23
CA SER A 82 4.69 3.89 1.81
C SER A 82 5.19 3.44 0.43
N ASN A 83 5.12 2.13 0.17
CA ASN A 83 5.52 1.58 -1.12
C ASN A 83 4.65 2.11 -2.28
N PHE A 84 3.37 2.42 -2.05
CA PHE A 84 2.54 3.05 -3.06
C PHE A 84 3.08 4.42 -3.44
N VAL A 85 3.27 5.29 -2.44
CA VAL A 85 3.68 6.68 -2.65
C VAL A 85 5.06 6.75 -3.28
N THR A 86 6.02 6.01 -2.71
CA THR A 86 7.42 6.03 -3.16
C THR A 86 7.58 5.46 -4.56
N VAL A 87 6.95 4.32 -4.89
CA VAL A 87 7.08 3.69 -6.21
C VAL A 87 6.36 4.51 -7.29
N PHE A 88 5.16 5.05 -7.02
CA PHE A 88 4.49 5.93 -7.99
C PHE A 88 5.30 7.21 -8.26
N LYS A 89 5.81 7.88 -7.21
CA LYS A 89 6.67 9.06 -7.37
C LYS A 89 7.91 8.75 -8.22
N LYS A 90 8.60 7.63 -7.94
CA LYS A 90 9.77 7.17 -8.73
C LYS A 90 9.43 6.90 -10.19
N ASN A 91 8.22 6.43 -10.47
CA ASN A 91 7.72 6.23 -11.84
C ASN A 91 7.21 7.53 -12.48
N GLY A 92 7.45 8.70 -11.90
CA GLY A 92 7.13 10.01 -12.48
C GLY A 92 5.67 10.44 -12.36
N TYR A 93 4.89 9.82 -11.47
CA TYR A 93 3.52 10.26 -11.20
C TYR A 93 3.50 11.41 -10.17
N LYS A 94 2.48 12.27 -10.28
CA LYS A 94 2.09 13.17 -9.19
C LYS A 94 1.26 12.38 -8.19
N VAL A 95 1.66 12.42 -6.93
CA VAL A 95 1.04 11.61 -5.87
C VAL A 95 0.69 12.49 -4.68
N LEU A 96 -0.58 12.44 -4.28
CA LEU A 96 -1.05 12.89 -2.96
C LEU A 96 -1.17 11.67 -2.06
N HIS A 97 -0.90 11.82 -0.78
CA HIS A 97 -1.09 10.77 0.21
C HIS A 97 -1.83 11.33 1.41
N SER A 98 -2.52 10.46 2.13
CA SER A 98 -3.14 10.79 3.41
C SER A 98 -3.18 9.54 4.28
N HIS A 99 -3.04 9.73 5.58
CA HIS A 99 -3.12 8.65 6.55
C HIS A 99 -3.90 9.08 7.78
N ILE A 100 -4.54 8.12 8.45
CA ILE A 100 -5.28 8.38 9.69
C ILE A 100 -4.37 8.90 10.82
N TRP A 101 -3.07 8.57 10.78
CA TRP A 101 -2.08 9.09 11.72
C TRP A 101 -1.87 10.61 11.60
N ASP A 102 -2.11 11.17 10.41
CA ASP A 102 -2.01 12.59 10.14
C ASP A 102 -3.35 13.32 10.35
N GLN A 103 -4.31 12.66 11.01
CA GLN A 103 -5.71 13.13 11.18
C GLN A 103 -6.44 13.34 9.84
N GLN A 104 -6.02 12.59 8.82
CA GLN A 104 -6.61 12.63 7.48
C GLN A 104 -7.33 11.30 7.22
N ASP A 105 -8.39 11.04 7.98
CA ASP A 105 -9.23 9.85 7.80
C ASP A 105 -9.96 9.93 6.45
N PHE A 106 -9.78 8.93 5.57
CA PHE A 106 -10.45 8.83 4.27
C PHE A 106 -11.97 9.07 4.30
N TYR A 107 -12.64 8.73 5.41
CA TYR A 107 -14.08 8.92 5.54
C TYR A 107 -14.49 10.39 5.78
N GLU A 108 -13.58 11.24 6.23
CA GLU A 108 -13.86 12.63 6.61
C GLU A 108 -12.98 13.65 5.87
N TYR A 109 -11.85 13.19 5.33
CA TYR A 109 -10.85 14.00 4.65
C TYR A 109 -10.94 13.85 3.13
N GLU A 110 -10.66 14.95 2.44
CA GLU A 110 -10.37 14.99 1.02
C GLU A 110 -9.26 16.03 0.78
N PRO A 111 -8.24 15.75 -0.06
CA PRO A 111 -7.22 16.72 -0.41
C PRO A 111 -7.82 17.97 -1.04
N LYS A 112 -7.26 19.14 -0.72
CA LYS A 112 -7.67 20.41 -1.34
C LYS A 112 -7.14 20.54 -2.76
N GLU A 113 -5.99 19.93 -3.01
CA GLU A 113 -5.36 19.84 -4.31
C GLU A 113 -6.20 18.97 -5.25
N LYS A 114 -6.20 19.32 -6.54
CA LYS A 114 -6.86 18.50 -7.55
C LYS A 114 -6.20 17.13 -7.65
N TRP A 115 -7.02 16.09 -7.56
CA TRP A 115 -6.66 14.70 -7.78
C TRP A 115 -7.61 14.04 -8.79
N ASP A 116 -7.14 13.02 -9.51
CA ASP A 116 -7.88 12.42 -10.63
C ASP A 116 -8.27 10.95 -10.37
N ILE A 117 -7.47 10.19 -9.62
CA ILE A 117 -7.66 8.75 -9.43
C ILE A 117 -7.19 8.29 -8.04
N ILE A 118 -7.88 7.32 -7.45
CA ILE A 118 -7.45 6.66 -6.21
C ILE A 118 -6.77 5.32 -6.53
N ILE A 119 -5.56 5.09 -6.00
CA ILE A 119 -4.89 3.79 -6.12
C ILE A 119 -4.14 3.48 -4.82
N SER A 120 -4.54 2.42 -4.10
CA SER A 120 -3.96 2.05 -2.80
C SER A 120 -4.40 0.65 -2.32
N ASN A 121 -3.91 0.22 -1.14
CA ASN A 121 -4.36 -0.95 -0.40
C ASN A 121 -5.19 -0.51 0.83
N PRO A 122 -6.53 -0.65 0.80
CA PRO A 122 -7.38 -0.19 1.89
C PRO A 122 -7.28 -1.06 3.15
N PRO A 123 -7.70 -0.53 4.32
CA PRO A 123 -7.81 -1.33 5.53
C PRO A 123 -8.81 -2.48 5.37
N PHE A 124 -8.60 -3.58 6.11
CA PHE A 124 -9.39 -4.82 5.95
C PHE A 124 -10.86 -4.70 6.36
N LYS A 125 -11.19 -3.75 7.24
CA LYS A 125 -12.53 -3.56 7.83
C LYS A 125 -13.27 -2.42 7.13
N GLY A 126 -14.60 -2.41 7.19
CA GLY A 126 -15.40 -1.28 6.70
C GLY A 126 -15.56 -1.17 5.17
N LYS A 127 -15.24 -2.21 4.40
CA LYS A 127 -15.19 -2.17 2.93
C LYS A 127 -16.45 -1.61 2.23
N HIS A 128 -17.64 -1.85 2.75
CA HIS A 128 -18.88 -1.30 2.17
C HIS A 128 -18.98 0.23 2.36
N ARG A 129 -18.57 0.76 3.51
CA ARG A 129 -18.49 2.22 3.73
C ARG A 129 -17.45 2.86 2.83
N LEU A 130 -16.33 2.17 2.62
CA LEU A 130 -15.29 2.61 1.69
C LEU A 130 -15.86 2.74 0.27
N LEU A 131 -16.62 1.74 -0.21
CA LEU A 131 -17.26 1.81 -1.52
C LEU A 131 -18.29 2.94 -1.61
N ALA A 132 -19.10 3.15 -0.57
CA ALA A 132 -20.03 4.29 -0.52
C ALA A 132 -19.30 5.64 -0.65
N ARG A 133 -18.19 5.81 0.07
CA ARG A 133 -17.36 7.03 -0.02
C ARG A 133 -16.72 7.22 -1.40
N LEU A 134 -16.28 6.13 -2.05
CA LEU A 134 -15.78 6.19 -3.42
C LEU A 134 -16.86 6.61 -4.44
N LEU A 135 -18.13 6.25 -4.23
CA LEU A 135 -19.24 6.71 -5.08
C LEU A 135 -19.43 8.22 -4.97
N GLU A 136 -19.28 8.79 -3.78
CA GLU A 136 -19.42 10.25 -3.55
C GLU A 136 -18.41 11.05 -4.37
N PHE A 137 -17.17 10.54 -4.50
CA PHE A 137 -16.16 11.20 -5.32
C PHE A 137 -16.41 11.10 -6.82
N ASN A 138 -17.14 10.05 -7.27
CA ASN A 138 -17.45 9.79 -8.67
C ASN A 138 -16.22 9.88 -9.60
N LYS A 139 -15.10 9.29 -9.17
CA LYS A 139 -13.82 9.26 -9.88
C LYS A 139 -13.32 7.82 -10.07
N PRO A 140 -12.43 7.57 -11.05
CA PRO A 140 -11.77 6.28 -11.19
C PRO A 140 -11.01 5.87 -9.93
N TRP A 141 -10.94 4.57 -9.69
CA TRP A 141 -10.16 4.01 -8.59
C TRP A 141 -9.71 2.58 -8.91
N ALA A 142 -8.62 2.14 -8.26
CA ALA A 142 -8.18 0.75 -8.23
C ALA A 142 -7.66 0.40 -6.83
N LEU A 143 -8.27 -0.59 -6.19
CA LEU A 143 -7.94 -0.99 -4.82
C LEU A 143 -7.75 -2.50 -4.69
N ILE A 144 -6.88 -2.89 -3.76
CA ILE A 144 -6.63 -4.28 -3.45
C ILE A 144 -7.70 -4.80 -2.49
N PHE A 145 -8.27 -5.96 -2.79
CA PHE A 145 -9.15 -6.68 -1.89
C PHE A 145 -8.81 -8.17 -1.86
N GLY A 146 -9.01 -8.83 -0.71
CA GLY A 146 -9.03 -10.29 -0.68
C GLY A 146 -10.25 -10.84 -1.42
N ILE A 147 -10.10 -11.96 -2.12
CA ILE A 147 -11.20 -12.59 -2.91
C ILE A 147 -12.48 -12.82 -2.09
N GLN A 148 -12.32 -13.10 -0.80
CA GLN A 148 -13.40 -13.27 0.16
C GLN A 148 -14.29 -12.02 0.36
N ALA A 149 -13.87 -10.83 -0.08
CA ALA A 149 -14.72 -9.64 -0.06
C ALA A 149 -16.00 -9.85 -0.88
N LEU A 150 -15.94 -10.63 -1.96
CA LEU A 150 -17.09 -10.95 -2.81
C LEU A 150 -18.09 -11.90 -2.16
N ASN A 151 -17.75 -12.52 -1.02
CA ASN A 151 -18.70 -13.32 -0.24
C ASN A 151 -19.63 -12.44 0.63
N SER A 152 -19.38 -11.13 0.70
CA SER A 152 -20.18 -10.20 1.48
C SER A 152 -21.27 -9.56 0.61
N GLU A 153 -22.53 -9.83 0.95
CA GLU A 153 -23.69 -9.21 0.29
C GLU A 153 -23.60 -7.68 0.28
N LYS A 154 -23.29 -7.05 1.43
CA LYS A 154 -23.16 -5.59 1.53
C LYS A 154 -22.06 -5.04 0.62
N PHE A 155 -20.92 -5.72 0.53
CA PHE A 155 -19.84 -5.30 -0.35
C PHE A 155 -20.28 -5.37 -1.81
N CYS A 156 -20.87 -6.50 -2.23
CA CYS A 156 -21.37 -6.69 -3.59
C CYS A 156 -22.48 -5.70 -3.95
N HIS A 157 -23.39 -5.41 -3.01
CA HIS A 157 -24.46 -4.43 -3.20
C HIS A 157 -23.91 -3.01 -3.46
N GLU A 158 -22.95 -2.54 -2.66
CA GLU A 158 -22.31 -1.25 -2.91
C GLU A 158 -21.48 -1.25 -4.21
N LEU A 159 -20.79 -2.36 -4.50
CA LEU A 159 -19.96 -2.48 -5.69
C LEU A 159 -20.79 -2.37 -6.98
N GLN A 160 -22.00 -2.92 -7.01
CA GLN A 160 -22.89 -2.85 -8.18
C GLN A 160 -23.42 -1.45 -8.49
N LYS A 161 -23.26 -0.47 -7.59
CA LYS A 161 -23.68 0.92 -7.83
C LYS A 161 -22.72 1.68 -8.74
N PHE A 162 -21.50 1.18 -8.94
CA PHE A 162 -20.54 1.80 -9.84
C PHE A 162 -20.88 1.51 -11.30
N LYS A 163 -20.63 2.50 -12.17
CA LYS A 163 -20.93 2.42 -13.61
C LYS A 163 -20.23 1.25 -14.29
N ARG A 164 -18.97 1.00 -13.96
CA ARG A 164 -18.15 -0.01 -14.64
C ARG A 164 -17.11 -0.62 -13.69
N VAL A 165 -17.56 -1.59 -12.91
CA VAL A 165 -16.69 -2.39 -12.03
C VAL A 165 -15.81 -3.32 -12.86
N GLN A 166 -14.54 -3.38 -12.50
CA GLN A 166 -13.53 -4.18 -13.18
C GLN A 166 -12.77 -5.02 -12.18
N TYR A 167 -12.46 -6.24 -12.58
CA TYR A 167 -11.84 -7.27 -11.74
C TYR A 167 -10.54 -7.73 -12.37
N VAL A 168 -9.45 -7.70 -11.60
CA VAL A 168 -8.15 -8.20 -12.04
C VAL A 168 -7.71 -9.33 -11.14
N HIS A 169 -7.80 -10.56 -11.67
CA HIS A 169 -7.22 -11.73 -11.01
C HIS A 169 -5.71 -11.77 -11.18
N LEU A 170 -5.00 -12.22 -10.15
CA LEU A 170 -3.56 -12.47 -10.22
C LEU A 170 -3.31 -13.98 -10.14
N LYS A 171 -2.74 -14.57 -11.20
CA LYS A 171 -2.40 -16.01 -11.22
C LYS A 171 -1.45 -16.38 -10.09
N ARG A 172 -0.51 -15.50 -9.78
CA ARG A 172 0.36 -15.58 -8.60
C ARG A 172 -0.19 -14.66 -7.53
N ARG A 173 -0.42 -15.24 -6.34
CA ARG A 173 -0.95 -14.51 -5.19
C ARG A 173 0.06 -13.46 -4.71
N MET A 174 -0.46 -12.27 -4.40
CA MET A 174 0.29 -11.23 -3.71
C MET A 174 0.75 -11.74 -2.34
N CYS A 175 1.89 -11.23 -1.90
CA CYS A 175 2.39 -11.38 -0.55
C CYS A 175 2.37 -10.02 0.14
N PHE A 176 2.38 -10.01 1.47
CA PHE A 176 2.35 -8.79 2.26
C PHE A 176 3.43 -8.82 3.34
N THR A 177 3.80 -7.64 3.84
CA THR A 177 4.81 -7.48 4.88
C THR A 177 4.32 -6.60 6.02
N LYS A 178 4.85 -6.83 7.22
CA LYS A 178 4.67 -5.95 8.40
C LYS A 178 5.73 -4.85 8.50
N ASP A 179 6.81 -4.96 7.73
CA ASP A 179 7.87 -3.95 7.65
C ASP A 179 8.04 -3.62 6.17
N HIS A 180 7.58 -2.46 5.73
CA HIS A 180 7.71 -2.04 4.33
C HIS A 180 9.12 -1.50 4.00
N LEU A 181 9.96 -1.24 4.99
CA LEU A 181 11.30 -0.69 4.80
C LEU A 181 12.35 -1.79 4.60
N ASN A 182 12.28 -2.90 5.37
CA ASN A 182 13.37 -3.90 5.44
C ASN A 182 12.93 -5.37 5.27
N TYR A 183 11.87 -5.65 4.52
CA TYR A 183 11.38 -7.01 4.35
C TYR A 183 12.23 -7.89 3.43
N ASP A 184 12.27 -9.19 3.74
CA ASP A 184 12.89 -10.21 2.90
C ASP A 184 11.88 -10.77 1.90
N ILE A 185 12.06 -10.40 0.63
CA ILE A 185 11.23 -10.82 -0.51
C ILE A 185 11.12 -12.35 -0.61
N LYS A 186 12.16 -13.10 -0.23
CA LYS A 186 12.16 -14.57 -0.32
C LYS A 186 11.32 -15.24 0.77
N ASN A 187 11.08 -14.54 1.88
CA ASN A 187 10.42 -15.05 3.07
C ASN A 187 9.14 -14.27 3.44
N LEU A 188 8.51 -13.63 2.43
CA LEU A 188 7.26 -12.91 2.62
C LEU A 188 6.11 -13.82 3.07
N GLN A 189 5.26 -13.28 3.93
CA GLN A 189 4.07 -13.97 4.37
C GLN A 189 3.00 -13.96 3.27
N ARG A 190 2.42 -15.13 3.05
CA ARG A 190 1.32 -15.31 2.11
C ARG A 190 0.01 -15.34 2.88
N PRO A 191 -0.97 -14.52 2.50
CA PRO A 191 -2.31 -14.61 3.09
C PRO A 191 -2.92 -15.99 2.78
N SER A 192 -3.88 -16.43 3.60
CA SER A 192 -4.59 -17.70 3.37
C SER A 192 -5.37 -17.69 2.06
N PHE A 193 -5.96 -16.55 1.71
CA PHE A 193 -6.74 -16.35 0.49
C PHE A 193 -5.99 -15.46 -0.51
N ALA A 194 -6.30 -15.58 -1.79
CA ALA A 194 -5.74 -14.70 -2.81
C ALA A 194 -6.26 -13.26 -2.66
N SER A 195 -5.50 -12.31 -3.18
CA SER A 195 -5.92 -10.93 -3.39
C SER A 195 -6.16 -10.66 -4.86
N MET A 196 -6.98 -9.66 -5.15
CA MET A 196 -7.26 -9.14 -6.48
C MET A 196 -7.24 -7.62 -6.46
N TRP A 197 -7.11 -7.02 -7.64
CA TRP A 197 -7.52 -5.63 -7.80
C TRP A 197 -8.98 -5.58 -8.21
N ILE A 198 -9.71 -4.65 -7.61
CA ILE A 198 -10.98 -4.18 -8.15
C ILE A 198 -10.78 -2.72 -8.56
N ALA A 199 -11.33 -2.35 -9.71
CA ALA A 199 -11.29 -0.98 -10.20
C ALA A 199 -12.66 -0.52 -10.67
N ASN A 200 -12.80 0.79 -10.86
CA ASN A 200 -13.94 1.39 -11.54
C ASN A 200 -13.44 2.27 -12.69
N ASP A 201 -13.89 1.94 -13.90
CA ASP A 201 -13.67 2.72 -15.13
C ASP A 201 -12.19 3.05 -15.43
N LEU A 202 -11.31 2.04 -15.32
CA LEU A 202 -9.87 2.21 -15.48
C LEU A 202 -9.25 1.42 -16.64
N PHE A 203 -9.78 0.23 -16.94
CA PHE A 203 -9.22 -0.71 -17.91
C PHE A 203 -10.12 -0.87 -19.15
N ASP A 204 -9.58 -1.46 -20.21
CA ASP A 204 -10.37 -1.73 -21.41
C ASP A 204 -11.34 -2.90 -21.25
N LYS A 205 -11.07 -3.82 -20.32
CA LYS A 205 -11.88 -5.02 -20.05
C LYS A 205 -12.39 -5.03 -18.62
N ASP A 206 -13.52 -5.70 -18.39
CA ASP A 206 -14.13 -5.80 -17.07
C ASP A 206 -13.54 -6.95 -16.25
N ILE A 207 -12.98 -7.97 -16.93
CA ILE A 207 -12.30 -9.10 -16.27
C ILE A 207 -10.93 -9.28 -16.92
N LEU A 208 -9.88 -9.16 -16.11
CA LEU A 208 -8.49 -9.35 -16.50
C LEU A 208 -7.85 -10.46 -15.65
N VAL A 209 -6.88 -11.16 -16.22
CA VAL A 209 -6.06 -12.14 -15.52
C VAL A 209 -4.59 -11.82 -15.79
N TRP A 210 -3.91 -11.24 -14.80
CA TRP A 210 -2.49 -10.93 -14.87
C TRP A 210 -1.66 -12.04 -14.22
N ASN A 211 -0.39 -12.14 -14.61
CA ASN A 211 0.48 -13.19 -14.09
C ASN A 211 0.80 -13.01 -12.59
N GLY A 212 0.87 -11.77 -12.09
CA GLY A 212 1.35 -11.44 -10.76
C GLY A 212 2.86 -11.65 -10.60
N VAL A 213 3.41 -11.12 -9.50
CA VAL A 213 4.84 -11.14 -9.19
C VAL A 213 5.31 -12.58 -8.89
N ASN A 214 6.47 -12.94 -9.43
CA ASN A 214 7.21 -14.14 -9.04
C ASN A 214 8.44 -13.75 -8.20
N TYR A 215 8.21 -13.54 -6.91
CA TYR A 215 9.24 -13.12 -5.95
C TYR A 215 10.52 -13.97 -5.93
N LYS A 216 10.49 -15.22 -6.41
CA LYS A 216 11.66 -16.11 -6.47
C LYS A 216 12.46 -15.99 -7.78
N LYS A 217 11.80 -15.76 -8.91
CA LYS A 217 12.47 -15.71 -10.23
C LYS A 217 12.66 -14.29 -10.74
N ASP A 218 11.80 -13.37 -10.35
CA ASP A 218 11.82 -12.01 -10.90
C ASP A 218 13.03 -11.23 -10.38
N GLY A 219 13.64 -11.67 -9.26
CA GLY A 219 15.05 -11.43 -8.87
C GLY A 219 15.50 -9.98 -8.78
N LYS A 220 14.62 -9.03 -9.09
CA LYS A 220 14.86 -7.61 -9.14
C LYS A 220 14.31 -7.05 -7.85
N GLU A 221 15.19 -6.47 -7.06
CA GLU A 221 14.79 -5.33 -6.26
C GLU A 221 14.28 -4.29 -7.26
N PHE A 222 12.99 -3.99 -7.20
CA PHE A 222 12.42 -2.91 -8.00
C PHE A 222 12.86 -1.61 -7.33
N PHE A 223 14.02 -1.10 -7.75
CA PHE A 223 14.69 0.08 -7.21
C PHE A 223 13.94 1.37 -7.55
#